data_AF-A0A655F3B5-F1
#
_entry.id   AF-A0A655F3B5-F1
#
_cell.length_a   1.000
_cell.length_b   1.000
_cell.length_c   1.000
_cell.angle_alpha   90.00
_cell.angle_beta   90.00
_cell.angle_gamma   90.00
#
_symmetry.space_group_name_H-M   'P 1'
#
loop_
_entity.id
_entity.type
_entity.pdbx_description
1 polymer ?
#
loop_
_entity_poly.entity_id
_entity_poly.type
_entity_poly.pdbx_seq_one_letter_code
_entity_poly.pdbx_strand_id
1 'polypeptide(L)'
;MPEHVSSATVTTRGLYVGATLSPAWNERVTVGDLGYRSKAVLTRYPSGIMVERARAQPIWIPTESIAAIRMERGVAGKVVAGIGILAIRWRLPSGTEIDVGFRADNRDEYQEWLEEPV
;
A
#
# COMPACT_ATOMS: atom_id res chain seq x y z
N MET A 1 -15.72 2.47 5.34
CA MET A 1 -15.71 1.18 4.60
C MET A 1 -16.80 1.25 3.57
N PRO A 2 -16.52 1.00 2.28
CA PRO A 2 -17.57 1.02 1.25
C PRO A 2 -18.59 -0.11 1.49
N GLU A 3 -19.84 0.14 1.11
CA GLU A 3 -21.01 -0.68 1.42
C GLU A 3 -21.22 -1.89 0.49
N HIS A 4 -20.55 -1.96 -0.65
CA HIS A 4 -20.46 -3.14 -1.52
C HIS A 4 -19.07 -3.20 -2.15
N VAL A 5 -18.28 -4.22 -1.79
CA VAL A 5 -17.02 -4.50 -2.49
C VAL A 5 -17.29 -5.60 -3.49
N SER A 6 -17.03 -5.34 -4.77
CA SER A 6 -17.05 -6.36 -5.83
C SER A 6 -16.02 -7.47 -5.54
N SER A 7 -16.00 -8.55 -6.33
CA SER A 7 -15.05 -9.64 -6.11
C SER A 7 -13.60 -9.14 -6.19
N ALA A 8 -12.76 -9.59 -5.25
CA ALA A 8 -11.33 -9.31 -5.26
C ALA A 8 -10.68 -9.84 -6.55
N THR A 9 -9.77 -9.05 -7.13
CA THR A 9 -9.01 -9.43 -8.33
C THR A 9 -7.63 -9.97 -7.99
N VAL A 10 -6.99 -9.45 -6.94
CA VAL A 10 -5.67 -9.90 -6.46
C VAL A 10 -5.66 -9.87 -4.94
N THR A 11 -5.03 -10.85 -4.28
CA THR A 11 -4.81 -10.85 -2.82
C THR A 11 -3.43 -11.37 -2.48
N THR A 12 -2.67 -10.59 -1.72
CA THR A 12 -1.29 -10.88 -1.34
C THR A 12 -1.10 -10.72 0.17
N ARG A 13 -0.46 -11.71 0.80
CA ARG A 13 -0.10 -11.66 2.22
C ARG A 13 1.31 -11.10 2.41
N GLY A 14 1.51 -10.42 3.53
CA GLY A 14 2.83 -9.92 3.86
C GLY A 14 2.83 -8.97 5.03
N LEU A 15 3.55 -7.86 4.85
CA LEU A 15 3.85 -6.94 5.92
C LEU A 15 3.67 -5.50 5.47
N TYR A 16 2.81 -4.79 6.18
CA TYR A 16 2.74 -3.34 6.13
C TYR A 16 4.00 -2.75 6.77
N VAL A 17 4.75 -1.98 5.98
CA VAL A 17 6.04 -1.40 6.37
C VAL A 17 5.87 -0.05 7.06
N GLY A 18 4.86 0.71 6.65
CA GLY A 18 4.59 2.08 7.08
C GLY A 18 4.10 2.94 5.91
N ALA A 19 3.77 4.19 6.21
CA ALA A 19 3.43 5.19 5.22
C ALA A 19 4.40 6.38 5.28
N THR A 20 4.63 7.04 4.13
CA THR A 20 5.44 8.26 4.04
C THR A 20 4.76 9.32 3.20
N LEU A 21 5.09 10.59 3.43
CA LEU A 21 4.72 11.65 2.51
C LEU A 21 5.49 11.49 1.19
N SER A 22 4.85 11.79 0.07
CA SER A 22 5.50 11.86 -1.24
C SER A 22 5.86 13.31 -1.55
N PRO A 23 7.05 13.59 -2.12
CA PRO A 23 8.06 12.64 -2.59
C PRO A 23 9.09 12.19 -1.52
N ALA A 24 8.92 12.62 -0.27
CA ALA A 24 9.86 12.37 0.82
C ALA A 24 9.76 10.93 1.39
N TRP A 25 10.38 9.96 0.72
CA TRP A 25 10.37 8.53 1.08
C TRP A 25 10.87 8.18 2.50
N ASN A 26 11.53 9.11 3.20
CA ASN A 26 12.00 8.96 4.57
C ASN A 26 11.10 9.64 5.62
N GLU A 27 10.15 10.47 5.18
CA GLU A 27 9.27 11.23 6.07
C GLU A 27 8.06 10.39 6.46
N ARG A 28 8.15 9.73 7.63
CA ARG A 28 7.11 8.84 8.14
C ARG A 28 5.84 9.60 8.49
N VAL A 29 4.71 9.11 7.98
CA VAL A 29 3.38 9.49 8.46
C VAL A 29 3.07 8.67 9.71
N THR A 30 3.03 9.34 10.86
CA THR A 30 2.78 8.72 12.18
C THR A 30 1.41 9.04 12.76
N VAL A 31 0.57 9.79 12.03
CA VAL A 31 -0.80 10.11 12.47
C VAL A 31 -1.63 8.83 12.61
N GLY A 32 -2.42 8.76 13.69
CA GLY A 32 -3.18 7.55 14.04
C GLY A 32 -2.25 6.36 14.23
N ASP A 33 -2.53 5.26 13.52
CA ASP A 33 -1.74 4.04 13.52
C ASP A 33 -1.01 3.78 12.19
N LEU A 34 -0.88 4.79 11.31
CA LEU A 34 -0.16 4.67 10.04
C LEU A 34 1.35 4.43 10.22
N GLY A 35 1.90 4.77 11.39
CA GLY A 35 3.27 4.39 11.74
C GLY A 35 3.45 2.92 12.12
N TYR A 36 2.37 2.16 12.34
CA TYR A 36 2.41 0.87 13.02
C TYR A 36 2.68 -0.29 12.05
N ARG A 37 3.94 -0.70 11.98
CA ARG A 37 4.40 -1.87 11.22
C ARG A 37 3.70 -3.14 11.71
N SER A 38 3.08 -3.89 10.81
CA SER A 38 2.23 -5.03 11.16
C SER A 38 2.16 -6.07 10.04
N LYS A 39 1.82 -7.32 10.39
CA LYS A 39 1.36 -8.30 9.39
C LYS A 39 0.12 -7.75 8.71
N ALA A 40 0.02 -7.93 7.41
CA ALA A 40 -1.07 -7.38 6.63
C ALA A 40 -1.47 -8.26 5.45
N VAL A 41 -2.69 -8.08 4.98
CA VAL A 41 -3.21 -8.61 3.72
C VAL A 41 -3.53 -7.42 2.82
N LEU A 42 -3.04 -7.49 1.59
CA LEU A 42 -3.29 -6.51 0.55
C LEU A 42 -4.28 -7.11 -0.45
N THR A 43 -5.40 -6.47 -0.69
CA THR A 43 -6.45 -6.97 -1.60
C THR A 43 -6.89 -5.90 -2.57
N ARG A 44 -6.84 -6.21 -3.87
CA ARG A 44 -7.30 -5.33 -4.95
C ARG A 44 -8.76 -5.68 -5.26
N TYR A 45 -9.56 -4.64 -5.36
CA TYR A 45 -10.93 -4.65 -5.85
C TYR A 45 -11.05 -3.67 -7.01
N PRO A 46 -12.05 -3.82 -7.88
CA PRO A 46 -12.34 -2.82 -8.91
C PRO A 46 -12.46 -1.38 -8.37
N SER A 47 -13.02 -1.22 -7.17
CA SER A 47 -13.21 0.09 -6.53
C SER A 47 -11.99 0.62 -5.76
N GLY A 48 -10.96 -0.18 -5.54
CA GLY A 48 -9.79 0.25 -4.79
C GLY A 48 -8.99 -0.88 -4.15
N ILE A 49 -8.06 -0.51 -3.28
CA ILE A 49 -7.17 -1.44 -2.58
C ILE A 49 -7.42 -1.38 -1.08
N MET A 50 -7.60 -2.55 -0.47
CA MET A 50 -7.65 -2.70 0.98
C MET A 50 -6.29 -3.15 1.52
N VAL A 51 -5.83 -2.50 2.58
CA VAL A 51 -4.71 -2.95 3.42
C VAL A 51 -5.26 -3.35 4.78
N GLU A 52 -5.52 -4.63 4.99
CA GLU A 52 -5.95 -5.15 6.29
C GLU A 52 -4.74 -5.37 7.18
N ARG A 53 -4.66 -4.66 8.31
CA ARG A 53 -3.48 -4.67 9.18
C ARG A 53 -3.80 -5.36 10.50
N ALA A 54 -2.96 -6.31 10.89
CA ALA A 54 -3.12 -7.00 12.16
C ALA A 54 -2.94 -6.01 13.33
N ARG A 55 -3.95 -5.90 14.20
CA ARG A 55 -3.96 -5.02 15.39
C ARG A 55 -3.82 -3.52 15.07
N ALA A 56 -4.17 -3.11 13.85
CA ALA A 56 -4.27 -1.73 13.43
C ALA A 56 -5.51 -1.57 12.53
N GLN A 57 -5.97 -0.34 12.34
CA GLN A 57 -7.09 -0.04 11.48
C GLN A 57 -6.78 -0.44 10.02
N PRO A 58 -7.73 -0.97 9.27
CA PRO A 58 -7.54 -1.16 7.83
C PRO A 58 -7.39 0.18 7.10
N ILE A 59 -6.68 0.17 5.97
CA ILE A 59 -6.54 1.33 5.09
C ILE A 59 -7.28 1.01 3.79
N TRP A 60 -8.25 1.83 3.42
CA TRP A 60 -8.97 1.71 2.14
C TRP A 60 -8.53 2.79 1.17
N ILE A 61 -7.93 2.41 0.04
CA ILE A 61 -7.39 3.28 -1.01
C ILE A 61 -8.32 3.24 -2.23
N PRO A 62 -9.12 4.29 -2.50
CA PRO A 62 -10.01 4.31 -3.67
C PRO A 62 -9.22 4.29 -4.99
N THR A 63 -9.72 3.59 -6.01
CA THR A 63 -9.07 3.48 -7.34
C THR A 63 -8.75 4.85 -7.93
N GLU A 64 -9.70 5.78 -7.89
CA GLU A 64 -9.56 7.16 -8.39
C GLU A 64 -8.50 7.98 -7.65
N SER A 65 -8.11 7.55 -6.45
CA SER A 65 -7.08 8.20 -5.64
C SER A 65 -5.69 7.58 -5.85
N ILE A 66 -5.58 6.43 -6.52
CA ILE A 66 -4.29 5.77 -6.77
C ILE A 66 -3.54 6.54 -7.86
N ALA A 67 -2.38 7.10 -7.50
CA ALA A 67 -1.54 7.84 -8.43
C ALA A 67 -0.41 6.97 -9.03
N ALA A 68 0.01 5.92 -8.32
CA ALA A 68 1.02 4.97 -8.82
C ALA A 68 1.04 3.69 -7.98
N ILE A 69 1.38 2.57 -8.61
CA ILE A 69 1.77 1.33 -7.93
C ILE A 69 3.12 0.92 -8.50
N ARG A 70 4.13 0.83 -7.64
CA ARG A 70 5.51 0.66 -8.13
C ARG A 70 6.37 -0.06 -7.11
N MET A 71 7.48 -0.58 -7.63
CA MET A 71 8.48 -1.25 -6.81
C MET A 71 9.54 -0.26 -6.34
N GLU A 72 9.79 -0.24 -5.04
CA GLU A 72 10.74 0.65 -4.38
C GLU A 72 11.85 -0.13 -3.66
N ARG A 73 13.02 0.53 -3.56
CA ARG A 73 14.17 0.03 -2.79
C ARG A 73 14.06 0.36 -1.29
N GLY A 74 13.23 1.35 -0.96
CA GLY A 74 12.95 1.71 0.42
C GLY A 74 11.72 2.58 0.60
N VAL A 75 11.11 2.48 1.78
CA VAL A 75 10.01 3.35 2.25
C VAL A 75 10.06 3.41 3.77
N ALA A 76 9.68 4.56 4.35
CA ALA A 76 9.59 4.75 5.79
C ALA A 76 10.91 4.42 6.53
N GLY A 77 12.05 4.81 5.94
CA GLY A 77 13.37 4.56 6.50
C GLY A 77 13.80 3.08 6.50
N LYS A 78 13.03 2.18 5.87
CA LYS A 78 13.46 0.81 5.63
C LYS A 78 14.02 0.70 4.22
N VAL A 79 15.33 0.48 4.12
CA VAL A 79 15.99 0.07 2.88
C VAL A 79 16.09 -1.45 2.88
N VAL A 80 15.72 -2.09 1.77
CA VAL A 80 15.92 -3.52 1.55
C VAL A 80 17.04 -3.66 0.51
N ALA A 81 17.94 -4.63 0.69
CA ALA A 81 18.88 -4.96 -0.36
C ALA A 81 18.10 -5.44 -1.61
N GLY A 82 18.23 -4.72 -2.73
CA GLY A 82 17.44 -4.92 -3.96
C GLY A 82 16.17 -4.04 -4.05
N ILE A 83 15.34 -4.29 -5.07
CA ILE A 83 14.00 -3.71 -5.18
C ILE A 83 13.04 -4.68 -4.46
N GLY A 84 12.32 -4.25 -3.42
CA GLY A 84 11.66 -5.23 -2.53
C GLY A 84 10.42 -4.77 -1.78
N ILE A 85 10.02 -3.51 -1.94
CA ILE A 85 8.79 -2.96 -1.33
C ILE A 85 7.85 -2.56 -2.47
N LEU A 86 6.62 -3.04 -2.43
CA LEU A 86 5.54 -2.51 -3.24
C LEU A 86 5.06 -1.22 -2.59
N ALA A 87 5.23 -0.09 -3.28
CA ALA A 87 4.73 1.21 -2.86
C ALA A 87 3.45 1.53 -3.63
N ILE A 88 2.37 1.80 -2.89
CA ILE A 88 1.12 2.30 -3.43
C ILE A 88 1.03 3.77 -3.09
N ARG A 89 1.08 4.62 -4.12
CA ARG A 89 0.87 6.05 -3.98
C ARG A 89 -0.60 6.36 -4.11
N TRP A 90 -1.12 7.08 -3.13
CA TRP A 90 -2.45 7.67 -3.24
C TRP A 90 -2.45 9.16 -2.95
N ARG A 91 -3.41 9.86 -3.55
CA ARG A 91 -3.64 11.28 -3.35
C ARG A 91 -4.84 11.46 -2.44
N LEU A 92 -4.63 12.14 -1.32
CA LEU A 92 -5.70 12.53 -0.42
C LEU A 92 -6.54 13.67 -1.03
N PRO A 93 -7.78 13.90 -0.57
CA PRO A 93 -8.60 15.02 -1.02
C PRO A 93 -7.94 16.40 -0.89
N SER A 94 -6.99 16.56 0.05
CA SER A 94 -6.19 17.77 0.22
C SER A 94 -5.16 18.00 -0.90
N GLY A 95 -4.97 17.04 -1.80
CA GLY A 95 -3.88 17.01 -2.78
C GLY A 95 -2.57 16.41 -2.24
N THR A 96 -2.48 16.13 -0.93
CA THR A 96 -1.31 15.49 -0.32
C THR A 96 -1.15 14.07 -0.84
N GLU A 97 0.06 13.70 -1.25
CA GLU A 97 0.37 12.34 -1.67
C GLU A 97 1.07 11.56 -0.55
N ILE A 98 0.67 10.31 -0.38
CA ILE A 98 1.26 9.38 0.58
C ILE A 98 1.62 8.09 -0.13
N ASP A 99 2.78 7.53 0.20
CA ASP A 99 3.21 6.21 -0.24
C ASP A 99 3.00 5.20 0.90
N VAL A 100 2.17 4.18 0.69
CA VAL A 100 2.05 3.01 1.56
C VAL A 100 3.04 1.95 1.12
N GLY A 101 3.93 1.52 2.02
CA GLY A 101 4.87 0.44 1.77
C GLY A 101 4.34 -0.91 2.21
N PHE A 102 4.38 -1.88 1.31
CA PHE A 102 4.03 -3.26 1.57
C PHE A 102 5.16 -4.19 1.13
N ARG A 103 5.48 -5.19 1.96
CA ARG A 103 6.43 -6.25 1.62
C ARG A 103 5.69 -7.58 1.61
N ALA A 104 5.47 -8.14 0.43
CA ALA A 104 4.86 -9.46 0.27
C ALA A 104 5.73 -10.57 0.85
N ASP A 105 5.08 -11.64 1.30
CA ASP A 105 5.75 -12.88 1.71
C ASP A 105 6.36 -13.61 0.49
N ASN A 106 5.65 -13.58 -0.65
CA ASN A 106 6.15 -14.00 -1.97
C ASN A 106 6.24 -12.79 -2.90
N ARG A 107 7.42 -12.51 -3.46
CA ARG A 107 7.65 -11.34 -4.32
C ARG A 107 7.20 -11.56 -5.77
N ASP A 108 7.02 -12.80 -6.19
CA ASP A 108 6.57 -13.12 -7.55
C ASP A 108 5.13 -12.62 -7.78
N GLU A 109 4.35 -12.47 -6.70
CA GLU A 109 3.00 -11.89 -6.72
C GLU A 109 2.99 -10.41 -7.08
N TYR A 110 4.13 -9.70 -7.05
CA TYR A 110 4.16 -8.28 -7.40
C TYR A 110 3.79 -7.99 -8.85
N GLN A 111 3.99 -8.94 -9.76
CA GLN A 111 3.65 -8.73 -11.17
C GLN A 111 2.15 -8.40 -11.33
N GLU A 112 1.28 -9.13 -10.64
CA GLU A 112 -0.18 -8.92 -10.66
C GLU A 112 -0.60 -7.54 -10.11
N TRP A 113 0.25 -6.91 -9.29
CA TRP A 113 0.02 -5.56 -8.77
C TRP A 113 0.54 -4.46 -9.70
N LEU A 114 1.55 -4.75 -10.51
CA LEU A 114 2.16 -3.78 -11.42
C LEU A 114 1.44 -3.71 -12.77
N GLU A 115 0.68 -4.76 -13.11
CA GLU A 115 -0.20 -4.75 -14.28
C GLU A 115 -1.34 -3.74 -14.06
N GLU A 116 -1.54 -2.87 -15.06
CA GLU A 116 -2.67 -1.94 -15.10
C GLU A 116 -3.97 -2.76 -15.20
N PRO A 117 -5.02 -2.40 -14.44
CA PRO A 117 -6.31 -3.06 -14.56
C PRO A 117 -6.85 -2.87 -16.00
N VAL A 118 -7.14 -3.99 -16.67
CA VAL A 118 -7.75 -4.04 -18.01
C VAL A 118 -9.19 -3.57 -17.97
#